data_AF-A0A973LJU0-F1
#
_entry.id   AF-A0A973LJU0-F1
#
_cell.length_a   1.000
_cell.length_b   1.000
_cell.length_c   1.000
_cell.angle_alpha   90.00
_cell.angle_beta   90.00
_cell.angle_gamma   90.00
#
_symmetry.space_group_name_H-M   'P 1'
#
loop_
_entity.id
_entity.type
_entity.pdbx_description
1 polymer ?
#
loop_
_entity_poly.entity_id
_entity_poly.type
_entity_poly.pdbx_seq_one_letter_code
_entity_poly.pdbx_strand_id
1 'polypeptide(L)'
;MRRVGDGEHVDRLVSAAGAYWGDGAGDAGCVVAEAFDEDVRVVVRTIMVAKAVCGVLSARLVVLTDPRWRPLAEAFGAVPDLGPPDALVTSRMDRGVRADIPVVHVHGTGTLQAYALFPDESPGSFGAELPGRVAAFFERWVWPNRDALRPAAERAAWRAKGGYQVRTDTERRQLRHYGCARLGLDPGRPTITVFRHTPGRDAELFEETERYAAADESANWLFLDRLGAGAPSVNLLWSMTDVAVTFAGGDLPAFGVPVIQAGWSEGAECGAVHLVRTPEEHRDALGRAVATHAKGETVLGPEQRERARLWLWLRRCGSDVPTQLLPHWELGPDYPRALDVALRHVERDGDPLYGAVRRMWDRRDPLLTRFDFQDITGTTLTPARSAR
;
A
#
# COMPACT_ATOMS: atom_id res chain seq x y z
N MET A 1 -5.44 -7.45 -25.25
CA MET A 1 -5.25 -8.20 -26.51
C MET A 1 -4.51 -9.49 -26.17
N ARG A 2 -5.19 -10.64 -26.11
CA ARG A 2 -4.59 -11.93 -25.72
C ARG A 2 -3.61 -12.40 -26.79
N ARG A 3 -2.42 -12.87 -26.39
CA ARG A 3 -1.43 -13.46 -27.29
C ARG A 3 -1.76 -14.93 -27.52
N VAL A 4 -1.35 -15.47 -28.67
CA VAL A 4 -1.42 -16.90 -28.96
C VAL A 4 -0.58 -17.65 -27.91
N GLY A 5 -1.19 -18.59 -27.17
CA GLY A 5 -0.57 -19.35 -26.08
C GLY A 5 -1.04 -18.99 -24.66
N ASP A 6 -1.73 -17.85 -24.48
CA ASP A 6 -2.23 -17.44 -23.16
C ASP A 6 -3.31 -18.39 -22.61
N GLY A 7 -4.11 -19.02 -23.49
CA GLY A 7 -5.16 -19.98 -23.09
C GLY A 7 -4.59 -21.26 -22.49
N GLU A 8 -3.56 -21.83 -23.10
CA GLU A 8 -2.97 -23.10 -22.66
C GLU A 8 -2.27 -22.99 -21.30
N HIS A 9 -1.65 -21.84 -21.01
CA HIS A 9 -1.07 -21.58 -19.69
C HIS A 9 -2.13 -21.37 -18.60
N VAL A 10 -3.26 -20.76 -18.94
CA VAL A 10 -4.39 -20.60 -18.00
C VAL A 10 -5.04 -21.96 -17.70
N ASP A 11 -5.22 -22.82 -18.69
CA ASP A 11 -5.79 -24.16 -18.48
C ASP A 11 -4.88 -25.04 -17.60
N ARG A 12 -3.55 -24.98 -17.82
CA ARG A 12 -2.57 -25.65 -16.96
C ARG A 12 -2.60 -25.13 -15.54
N LEU A 13 -2.69 -23.80 -15.37
CA LEU A 13 -2.84 -23.17 -14.06
C LEU A 13 -4.11 -23.65 -13.35
N VAL A 14 -5.25 -23.68 -14.04
CA VAL A 14 -6.53 -24.16 -13.49
C VAL A 14 -6.41 -25.62 -13.03
N SER A 15 -5.77 -26.47 -13.83
CA SER A 15 -5.52 -27.86 -13.44
C SER A 15 -4.63 -27.99 -12.20
N ALA A 16 -3.51 -27.24 -12.14
CA ALA A 16 -2.62 -27.27 -10.98
C ALA A 16 -3.29 -26.69 -9.72
N ALA A 17 -4.07 -25.62 -9.86
CA ALA A 17 -4.88 -25.07 -8.78
C ALA A 17 -5.90 -26.10 -8.26
N GLY A 18 -6.55 -26.85 -9.16
CA GLY A 18 -7.48 -27.92 -8.79
C GLY A 18 -6.80 -29.04 -8.00
N ALA A 19 -5.60 -29.47 -8.41
CA ALA A 19 -4.84 -30.46 -7.65
C ALA A 19 -4.38 -29.91 -6.28
N TYR A 20 -4.04 -28.62 -6.22
CA TYR A 20 -3.49 -28.00 -5.03
C TYR A 20 -4.54 -27.48 -4.03
N TRP A 21 -5.76 -27.12 -4.44
CA TRP A 21 -6.80 -26.56 -3.56
C TRP A 21 -8.17 -27.21 -3.69
N GLY A 22 -8.33 -28.16 -4.61
CA GLY A 22 -9.62 -28.78 -4.95
C GLY A 22 -10.25 -29.63 -3.85
N ASP A 23 -9.62 -29.75 -2.68
CA ASP A 23 -10.28 -30.34 -1.52
C ASP A 23 -11.43 -29.43 -1.06
N GLY A 24 -12.57 -30.08 -0.80
CA GLY A 24 -13.82 -29.44 -0.39
C GLY A 24 -13.63 -28.56 0.83
N ALA A 25 -14.28 -27.40 0.81
CA ALA A 25 -14.24 -26.46 1.91
C ALA A 25 -15.06 -26.96 3.12
N GLY A 26 -14.82 -26.39 4.31
CA GLY A 26 -15.64 -26.70 5.48
C GLY A 26 -17.07 -26.17 5.34
N ASP A 27 -18.00 -26.76 6.08
CA ASP A 27 -19.44 -26.45 5.99
C ASP A 27 -19.92 -25.46 7.06
N ALA A 28 -19.02 -24.88 7.86
CA ALA A 28 -19.39 -24.11 9.05
C ALA A 28 -19.76 -22.64 8.79
N GLY A 29 -19.54 -22.14 7.57
CA GLY A 29 -19.72 -20.72 7.24
C GLY A 29 -19.47 -20.41 5.77
N CYS A 30 -19.43 -19.12 5.41
CA CYS A 30 -19.25 -18.62 4.05
C CYS A 30 -18.27 -17.43 3.98
N VAL A 31 -17.20 -17.55 3.20
CA VAL A 31 -16.30 -16.44 2.86
C VAL A 31 -16.54 -16.05 1.41
N VAL A 32 -16.85 -14.78 1.18
CA VAL A 32 -17.05 -14.24 -0.17
C VAL A 32 -15.80 -13.52 -0.64
N ALA A 33 -15.32 -13.88 -1.83
CA ALA A 33 -14.19 -13.23 -2.49
C ALA A 33 -14.66 -12.43 -3.72
N GLU A 34 -14.45 -11.12 -3.73
CA GLU A 34 -14.70 -10.26 -4.88
C GLU A 34 -13.42 -10.10 -5.73
N ALA A 35 -13.31 -10.91 -6.77
CA ALA A 35 -12.13 -11.01 -7.61
C ALA A 35 -12.43 -10.54 -9.05
N PHE A 36 -12.86 -9.29 -9.20
CA PHE A 36 -13.26 -8.70 -10.49
C PHE A 36 -12.17 -7.85 -11.17
N ASP A 37 -10.90 -8.19 -10.94
CA ASP A 37 -9.78 -7.47 -11.56
C ASP A 37 -9.47 -8.03 -12.96
N GLU A 38 -8.92 -7.19 -13.84
CA GLU A 38 -8.44 -7.62 -15.15
C GLU A 38 -7.13 -8.38 -15.07
N ASP A 39 -6.35 -8.13 -14.02
CA ASP A 39 -5.07 -8.75 -13.78
C ASP A 39 -5.23 -10.06 -12.99
N VAL A 40 -4.88 -11.18 -13.63
CA VAL A 40 -4.88 -12.52 -13.02
C VAL A 40 -4.11 -12.57 -11.70
N ARG A 41 -3.06 -11.73 -11.55
CA ARG A 41 -2.24 -11.67 -10.33
C ARG A 41 -3.04 -11.16 -9.15
N VAL A 42 -3.91 -10.18 -9.37
CA VAL A 42 -4.79 -9.64 -8.33
C VAL A 42 -5.87 -10.65 -8.01
N VAL A 43 -6.48 -11.26 -9.03
CA VAL A 43 -7.51 -12.31 -8.86
C VAL A 43 -7.01 -13.49 -8.02
N VAL A 44 -5.86 -14.08 -8.38
CA VAL A 44 -5.26 -15.20 -7.64
C VAL A 44 -4.97 -14.82 -6.20
N ARG A 45 -4.41 -13.63 -5.96
CA ARG A 45 -4.13 -13.15 -4.60
C ARG A 45 -5.38 -13.04 -3.75
N THR A 46 -6.43 -12.41 -4.29
CA THR A 46 -7.71 -12.25 -3.59
C THR A 46 -8.31 -13.60 -3.23
N ILE A 47 -8.38 -14.54 -4.19
CA ILE A 47 -8.95 -15.87 -3.96
C ILE A 47 -8.10 -16.67 -2.97
N MET A 48 -6.78 -16.56 -3.05
CA MET A 48 -5.87 -17.27 -2.14
C MET A 48 -5.96 -16.75 -0.70
N VAL A 49 -6.04 -15.44 -0.49
CA VAL A 49 -6.30 -14.86 0.84
C VAL A 49 -7.67 -15.31 1.35
N ALA A 50 -8.69 -15.33 0.50
CA ALA A 50 -10.01 -15.82 0.87
C ALA A 50 -9.98 -17.30 1.28
N LYS A 51 -9.26 -18.16 0.54
CA LYS A 51 -9.08 -19.57 0.89
C LYS A 51 -8.33 -19.73 2.23
N ALA A 52 -7.37 -18.86 2.53
CA ALA A 52 -6.71 -18.86 3.84
C ALA A 52 -7.68 -18.46 4.96
N VAL A 53 -8.55 -17.46 4.74
CA VAL A 53 -9.62 -17.10 5.68
C VAL A 53 -10.63 -18.24 5.86
N CYS A 54 -11.01 -18.94 4.79
CA CYS A 54 -11.84 -20.15 4.86
C CYS A 54 -11.23 -21.19 5.82
N GLY A 55 -9.92 -21.40 5.78
CA GLY A 55 -9.23 -22.32 6.67
C GLY A 55 -9.32 -21.91 8.15
N VAL A 56 -9.29 -20.61 8.44
CA VAL A 56 -9.46 -20.10 9.81
C VAL A 56 -10.90 -20.28 10.30
N LEU A 57 -11.88 -20.01 9.44
CA LEU A 57 -13.31 -20.08 9.78
C LEU A 57 -13.95 -21.46 9.59
N SER A 58 -13.21 -22.43 9.03
CA SER A 58 -13.78 -23.69 8.52
C SER A 58 -14.98 -23.47 7.58
N ALA A 59 -14.89 -22.43 6.76
CA ALA A 59 -15.97 -21.93 5.92
C ALA A 59 -15.82 -22.34 4.45
N ARG A 60 -16.93 -22.28 3.71
CA ARG A 60 -16.94 -22.45 2.25
C ARG A 60 -16.50 -21.19 1.53
N LEU A 61 -15.87 -21.37 0.37
CA LEU A 61 -15.42 -20.27 -0.48
C LEU A 61 -16.48 -19.98 -1.55
N VAL A 62 -16.94 -18.73 -1.63
CA VAL A 62 -17.75 -18.23 -2.74
C VAL A 62 -16.95 -17.14 -3.44
N VAL A 63 -16.85 -17.20 -4.77
CA VAL A 63 -16.08 -16.21 -5.55
C VAL A 63 -17.00 -15.48 -6.51
N LEU A 64 -17.09 -14.16 -6.33
CA LEU A 64 -17.73 -13.24 -7.25
C LEU A 64 -16.67 -12.72 -8.23
N THR A 65 -16.78 -13.10 -9.50
CA THR A 65 -15.77 -12.78 -10.51
C THR A 65 -16.36 -12.74 -11.93
N ASP A 66 -15.60 -12.19 -12.88
CA ASP A 66 -15.94 -12.24 -14.30
C ASP A 66 -16.00 -13.69 -14.81
N PRO A 67 -16.84 -14.00 -15.82
CA PRO A 67 -16.95 -15.36 -16.38
C PRO A 67 -15.60 -15.95 -16.83
N ARG A 68 -14.65 -15.11 -17.26
CA ARG A 68 -13.30 -15.53 -17.68
C ARG A 68 -12.46 -16.17 -16.56
N TRP A 69 -12.75 -15.85 -15.29
CA TRP A 69 -12.00 -16.32 -14.13
C TRP A 69 -12.75 -17.39 -13.34
N ARG A 70 -13.98 -17.73 -13.75
CA ARG A 70 -14.78 -18.77 -13.11
C ARG A 70 -14.07 -20.14 -13.04
N PRO A 71 -13.41 -20.64 -14.10
CA PRO A 71 -12.68 -21.91 -14.01
C PRO A 71 -11.58 -21.89 -12.93
N LEU A 72 -10.93 -20.74 -12.75
CA LEU A 72 -9.93 -20.56 -11.71
C LEU A 72 -10.58 -20.57 -10.33
N ALA A 73 -11.71 -19.88 -10.13
CA ALA A 73 -12.45 -19.93 -8.87
C ALA A 73 -12.87 -21.36 -8.50
N GLU A 74 -13.41 -22.11 -9.47
CA GLU A 74 -13.80 -23.51 -9.29
C GLU A 74 -12.61 -24.39 -8.91
N ALA A 75 -11.43 -24.16 -9.51
CA ALA A 75 -10.20 -24.85 -9.15
C ALA A 75 -9.72 -24.56 -7.71
N PHE A 76 -10.07 -23.41 -7.14
CA PHE A 76 -9.84 -23.13 -5.71
C PHE A 76 -10.89 -23.78 -4.79
N GLY A 77 -11.84 -24.51 -5.35
CA GLY A 77 -12.96 -25.14 -4.63
C GLY A 77 -14.09 -24.17 -4.31
N ALA A 78 -14.29 -23.12 -5.12
CA ALA A 78 -15.40 -22.21 -4.94
C ALA A 78 -16.75 -22.88 -5.24
N VAL A 79 -17.75 -22.62 -4.41
CA VAL A 79 -19.13 -23.12 -4.59
C VAL A 79 -20.04 -22.02 -5.15
N PRO A 80 -21.10 -22.37 -5.89
CA PRO A 80 -21.98 -21.39 -6.53
C PRO A 80 -22.98 -20.71 -5.58
N ASP A 81 -23.19 -21.27 -4.39
CA ASP A 81 -24.24 -20.83 -3.45
C ASP A 81 -23.78 -19.67 -2.57
N LEU A 82 -24.38 -18.51 -2.76
CA LEU A 82 -24.18 -17.33 -1.93
C LEU A 82 -25.06 -17.45 -0.68
N GLY A 83 -24.54 -18.15 0.34
CA GLY A 83 -25.05 -18.02 1.70
C GLY A 83 -24.72 -16.66 2.32
N PRO A 84 -25.27 -16.33 3.51
CA PRO A 84 -24.88 -15.12 4.23
C PRO A 84 -23.37 -15.16 4.50
N PRO A 85 -22.61 -14.11 4.11
CA PRO A 85 -21.16 -14.07 4.30
C PRO A 85 -20.80 -13.87 5.77
N ASP A 86 -19.85 -14.67 6.28
CA ASP A 86 -19.16 -14.43 7.56
C ASP A 86 -17.95 -13.51 7.38
N ALA A 87 -17.46 -13.35 6.15
CA ALA A 87 -16.36 -12.48 5.81
C ALA A 87 -16.37 -12.11 4.32
N LEU A 88 -15.87 -10.92 4.02
CA LEU A 88 -15.62 -10.44 2.65
C LEU A 88 -14.12 -10.28 2.42
N VAL A 89 -13.61 -10.79 1.30
CA VAL A 89 -12.25 -10.56 0.83
C VAL A 89 -12.32 -9.90 -0.54
N THR A 90 -11.70 -8.74 -0.72
CA THR A 90 -11.87 -7.95 -1.95
C THR A 90 -10.58 -7.27 -2.35
N SER A 91 -10.32 -7.15 -3.65
CA SER A 91 -9.26 -6.25 -4.17
C SER A 91 -9.79 -4.85 -4.51
N ARG A 92 -11.09 -4.62 -4.35
CA ARG A 92 -11.72 -3.33 -4.59
C ARG A 92 -11.89 -2.62 -3.25
N MET A 93 -11.19 -1.51 -3.06
CA MET A 93 -11.40 -0.68 -1.88
C MET A 93 -12.57 0.26 -2.10
N ASP A 94 -13.73 -0.09 -1.53
CA ASP A 94 -14.79 0.89 -1.28
C ASP A 94 -14.62 1.49 0.12
N ARG A 95 -14.30 2.79 0.17
CA ARG A 95 -14.07 3.52 1.41
C ARG A 95 -15.37 3.82 2.18
N GLY A 96 -16.52 3.78 1.50
CA GLY A 96 -17.82 4.14 2.06
C GLY A 96 -18.60 2.96 2.63
N VAL A 97 -18.23 1.73 2.28
CA VAL A 97 -18.91 0.52 2.76
C VAL A 97 -18.67 0.39 4.26
N ARG A 98 -19.77 0.45 5.02
CA ARG A 98 -19.84 -0.06 6.38
C ARG A 98 -20.09 -1.55 6.27
N ALA A 99 -19.27 -2.32 6.95
CA ALA A 99 -19.43 -3.77 6.98
C ALA A 99 -19.86 -4.17 8.39
N ASP A 100 -20.98 -4.87 8.44
CA ASP A 100 -21.46 -5.67 9.57
C ASP A 100 -20.67 -6.98 9.72
N ILE A 101 -19.80 -7.27 8.75
CA ILE A 101 -18.94 -8.45 8.69
C ILE A 101 -17.46 -8.03 8.56
N PRO A 102 -16.50 -8.88 8.95
CA PRO A 102 -15.09 -8.69 8.65
C PRO A 102 -14.82 -8.48 7.15
N VAL A 103 -14.02 -7.46 6.82
CA VAL A 103 -13.57 -7.18 5.44
C VAL A 103 -12.06 -7.23 5.37
N VAL A 104 -11.52 -8.02 4.44
CA VAL A 104 -10.10 -8.08 4.11
C VAL A 104 -9.88 -7.50 2.72
N HIS A 105 -9.28 -6.32 2.66
CA HIS A 105 -8.87 -5.69 1.43
C HIS A 105 -7.46 -6.15 1.03
N VAL A 106 -7.36 -6.89 -0.07
CA VAL A 106 -6.10 -7.38 -0.62
C VAL A 106 -5.50 -6.32 -1.53
N HIS A 107 -4.32 -5.84 -1.16
CA HIS A 107 -3.62 -4.77 -1.85
C HIS A 107 -2.40 -5.30 -2.62
N GLY A 108 -2.15 -4.69 -3.77
CA GLY A 108 -0.86 -4.76 -4.45
C GLY A 108 -0.84 -5.65 -5.69
N THR A 109 -0.10 -5.18 -6.70
CA THR A 109 0.27 -5.98 -7.87
C THR A 109 1.63 -6.66 -7.68
N GLY A 110 2.43 -6.20 -6.71
CA GLY A 110 3.82 -6.61 -6.51
C GLY A 110 4.08 -7.63 -5.41
N THR A 111 3.51 -7.36 -4.24
CA THR A 111 3.72 -8.04 -2.96
C THR A 111 2.38 -8.50 -2.41
N LEU A 112 2.36 -9.48 -1.49
CA LEU A 112 1.10 -9.90 -0.87
C LEU A 112 0.87 -9.09 0.40
N GLN A 113 0.01 -8.09 0.28
CA GLN A 113 -0.42 -7.24 1.39
C GLN A 113 -1.93 -7.33 1.52
N ALA A 114 -2.42 -7.28 2.75
CA ALA A 114 -3.84 -7.16 3.01
C ALA A 114 -4.07 -6.30 4.24
N TYR A 115 -5.22 -5.65 4.27
CA TYR A 115 -5.70 -4.83 5.37
C TYR A 115 -7.05 -5.38 5.80
N ALA A 116 -7.28 -5.47 7.11
CA ALA A 116 -8.51 -6.03 7.65
C ALA A 116 -9.25 -5.00 8.48
N LEU A 117 -10.56 -5.00 8.37
CA LEU A 117 -11.47 -4.28 9.23
C LEU A 117 -12.42 -5.30 9.88
N PHE A 118 -12.43 -5.34 11.21
CA PHE A 118 -13.34 -6.20 11.97
C PHE A 118 -14.46 -5.34 12.60
N PRO A 119 -15.75 -5.73 12.41
CA PRO A 119 -16.91 -4.91 12.73
C PRO A 119 -17.12 -4.73 14.24
N ASP A 120 -16.70 -5.71 15.05
CA ASP A 120 -16.89 -5.75 16.50
C ASP A 120 -16.19 -4.60 17.26
N GLU A 121 -15.32 -3.84 16.57
CA GLU A 121 -14.49 -2.82 17.19
C GLU A 121 -15.00 -1.38 16.95
N SER A 122 -15.77 -1.11 15.89
CA SER A 122 -16.42 0.20 15.62
C SER A 122 -17.29 0.16 14.33
N PRO A 123 -18.42 0.91 14.25
CA PRO A 123 -19.40 0.85 13.15
C PRO A 123 -19.06 1.72 11.91
N GLY A 124 -17.85 2.25 11.82
CA GLY A 124 -17.40 3.12 10.74
C GLY A 124 -16.97 2.35 9.49
N SER A 125 -16.65 3.10 8.44
CA SER A 125 -16.24 2.53 7.15
C SER A 125 -14.74 2.30 7.09
N PHE A 126 -14.31 1.49 6.11
CA PHE A 126 -12.90 1.24 5.84
C PHE A 126 -12.09 2.54 5.66
N GLY A 127 -12.68 3.55 5.00
CA GLY A 127 -12.06 4.85 4.81
C GLY A 127 -11.86 5.63 6.11
N ALA A 128 -12.82 5.56 7.03
CA ALA A 128 -12.77 6.32 8.27
C ALA A 128 -11.87 5.66 9.33
N GLU A 129 -11.87 4.33 9.41
CA GLU A 129 -11.29 3.63 10.56
C GLU A 129 -9.90 3.06 10.33
N LEU A 130 -9.62 2.57 9.12
CA LEU A 130 -8.38 1.85 8.86
C LEU A 130 -7.14 2.68 9.22
N PRO A 131 -7.03 3.97 8.86
CA PRO A 131 -5.84 4.75 9.20
C PRO A 131 -5.57 4.81 10.70
N GLY A 132 -6.62 5.00 11.51
CA GLY A 132 -6.52 5.02 12.97
C GLY A 132 -6.14 3.66 13.55
N ARG A 133 -6.70 2.56 13.03
CA ARG A 133 -6.35 1.20 13.48
C ARG A 133 -4.90 0.84 13.12
N VAL A 134 -4.46 1.16 11.90
CA VAL A 134 -3.07 0.97 11.46
C VAL A 134 -2.12 1.82 12.31
N ALA A 135 -2.49 3.06 12.64
CA ALA A 135 -1.72 3.90 13.55
C ALA A 135 -1.65 3.31 14.96
N ALA A 136 -2.75 2.79 15.51
CA ALA A 136 -2.76 2.12 16.81
C ALA A 136 -1.84 0.88 16.81
N PHE A 137 -1.86 0.07 15.75
CA PHE A 137 -0.93 -1.03 15.57
C PHE A 137 0.53 -0.53 15.52
N PHE A 138 0.79 0.53 14.76
CA PHE A 138 2.11 1.13 14.63
C PHE A 138 2.64 1.64 15.98
N GLU A 139 1.85 2.39 16.74
CA GLU A 139 2.21 2.91 18.05
C GLU A 139 2.44 1.80 19.08
N ARG A 140 1.67 0.72 19.00
CA ARG A 140 1.77 -0.39 19.94
C ARG A 140 3.00 -1.26 19.67
N TRP A 141 3.31 -1.51 18.40
CA TRP A 141 4.24 -2.59 18.03
C TRP A 141 5.47 -2.13 17.25
N VAL A 142 5.38 -1.06 16.47
CA VAL A 142 6.48 -0.62 15.60
C VAL A 142 7.28 0.49 16.24
N TRP A 143 6.61 1.54 16.72
CA TRP A 143 7.25 2.70 17.33
C TRP A 143 8.09 2.38 18.58
N PRO A 144 7.64 1.53 19.52
CA PRO A 144 8.44 1.15 20.69
C PRO A 144 9.69 0.36 20.30
N ASN A 145 9.66 -0.35 19.17
CA ASN A 145 10.75 -1.16 18.64
C ASN A 145 11.62 -0.42 17.61
N ARG A 146 11.50 0.90 17.50
CA ARG A 146 12.19 1.72 16.49
C ARG A 146 13.70 1.53 16.47
N ASP A 147 14.36 1.39 17.61
CA ASP A 147 15.82 1.23 17.67
C ASP A 147 16.26 -0.09 17.04
N ALA A 148 15.52 -1.18 17.29
CA ALA A 148 15.78 -2.48 16.68
C ALA A 148 15.47 -2.48 15.16
N LEU A 149 14.44 -1.75 14.75
CA LEU A 149 13.99 -1.66 13.37
C LEU A 149 14.75 -0.65 12.51
N ARG A 150 15.43 0.33 13.14
CA ARG A 150 16.09 1.45 12.46
C ARG A 150 17.01 1.02 11.32
N PRO A 151 17.93 0.03 11.47
CA PRO A 151 18.81 -0.37 10.38
C PRO A 151 18.04 -0.93 9.17
N ALA A 152 16.95 -1.66 9.41
CA ALA A 152 16.11 -2.20 8.35
C ALA A 152 15.29 -1.10 7.67
N ALA A 153 14.78 -0.14 8.45
CA ALA A 153 14.04 1.00 7.94
C ALA A 153 14.89 1.94 7.08
N GLU A 154 16.14 2.17 7.47
CA GLU A 154 17.09 2.94 6.66
C GLU A 154 17.42 2.25 5.33
N ARG A 155 17.64 0.92 5.35
CA ARG A 155 17.84 0.15 4.12
C ARG A 155 16.62 0.19 3.21
N ALA A 156 15.42 0.05 3.77
CA ALA A 156 14.18 0.14 2.99
C ALA A 156 14.03 1.52 2.35
N ALA A 157 14.27 2.60 3.11
CA ALA A 157 14.25 3.96 2.59
C ALA A 157 15.32 4.18 1.49
N TRP A 158 16.53 3.66 1.66
CA TRP A 158 17.58 3.77 0.65
C TRP A 158 17.23 3.05 -0.65
N ARG A 159 16.66 1.83 -0.57
CA ARG A 159 16.18 1.10 -1.74
C ARG A 159 14.99 1.78 -2.41
N ALA A 160 14.05 2.31 -1.61
CA ALA A 160 12.84 2.96 -2.09
C ALA A 160 13.11 4.32 -2.76
N LYS A 161 14.22 5.00 -2.42
CA LYS A 161 14.67 6.20 -3.15
C LYS A 161 14.88 5.93 -4.63
N GLY A 162 15.16 4.69 -5.02
CA GLY A 162 15.30 4.27 -6.42
C GLY A 162 16.29 5.15 -7.18
N GLY A 163 15.81 5.87 -8.20
CA GLY A 163 16.60 6.78 -9.03
C GLY A 163 16.98 8.12 -8.39
N TYR A 164 16.55 8.40 -7.15
CA TYR A 164 16.98 9.59 -6.43
C TYR A 164 18.40 9.45 -5.89
N GLN A 165 19.36 10.07 -6.57
CA GLN A 165 20.79 9.88 -6.34
C GLN A 165 21.49 11.09 -5.72
N VAL A 166 20.74 12.12 -5.31
CA VAL A 166 21.30 13.32 -4.68
C VAL A 166 21.83 12.98 -3.28
N ARG A 167 23.10 13.29 -3.03
CA ARG A 167 23.84 12.93 -1.81
C ARG A 167 24.13 14.12 -0.92
N THR A 168 24.19 15.33 -1.48
CA THR A 168 24.56 16.54 -0.74
C THR A 168 23.55 17.68 -0.94
N ASP A 169 23.51 18.59 0.02
CA ASP A 169 22.68 19.80 -0.08
C ASP A 169 23.12 20.71 -1.23
N THR A 170 24.41 20.70 -1.58
CA THR A 170 24.94 21.45 -2.72
C THR A 170 24.40 20.89 -4.04
N GLU A 171 24.46 19.58 -4.25
CA GLU A 171 23.86 18.93 -5.42
C GLU A 171 22.35 19.21 -5.48
N ARG A 172 21.65 19.11 -4.35
CA ARG A 172 20.22 19.43 -4.26
C ARG A 172 19.95 20.87 -4.70
N ARG A 173 20.71 21.85 -4.19
CA ARG A 173 20.56 23.28 -4.56
C ARG A 173 20.84 23.54 -6.04
N GLN A 174 21.85 22.91 -6.62
CA GLN A 174 22.17 23.02 -8.04
C GLN A 174 21.04 22.45 -8.91
N LEU A 175 20.55 21.25 -8.57
CA LEU A 175 19.43 20.62 -9.29
C LEU A 175 18.13 21.39 -9.13
N ARG A 176 17.88 21.96 -7.94
CA ARG A 176 16.76 22.87 -7.70
C ARG A 176 16.85 24.07 -8.64
N HIS A 177 17.98 24.78 -8.64
CA HIS A 177 18.14 25.99 -9.45
C HIS A 177 17.93 25.68 -10.95
N TYR A 178 18.56 24.61 -11.44
CA TYR A 178 18.40 24.16 -12.83
C TYR A 178 16.94 23.78 -13.14
N GLY A 179 16.30 23.01 -12.27
CA GLY A 179 14.92 22.54 -12.46
C GLY A 179 13.91 23.69 -12.45
N CYS A 180 14.04 24.61 -11.48
CA CYS A 180 13.19 25.80 -11.40
C CYS A 180 13.35 26.66 -12.66
N ALA A 181 14.58 26.95 -13.08
CA ALA A 181 14.84 27.72 -14.30
C ALA A 181 14.24 27.06 -15.55
N ARG A 182 14.33 25.72 -15.66
CA ARG A 182 13.74 24.96 -16.77
C ARG A 182 12.21 25.06 -16.84
N LEU A 183 11.56 25.23 -15.70
CA LEU A 183 10.10 25.34 -15.59
C LEU A 183 9.61 26.80 -15.50
N GLY A 184 10.51 27.78 -15.59
CA GLY A 184 10.18 29.20 -15.43
C GLY A 184 9.78 29.57 -13.99
N LEU A 185 10.22 28.79 -13.00
CA LEU A 185 9.96 29.02 -11.58
C LEU A 185 11.08 29.82 -10.93
N ASP A 186 10.74 30.56 -9.86
CA ASP A 186 11.71 31.32 -9.07
C ASP A 186 12.42 30.38 -8.07
N PRO A 187 13.73 30.10 -8.24
CA PRO A 187 14.45 29.20 -7.32
C PRO A 187 14.57 29.74 -5.89
N GLY A 188 14.35 31.05 -5.68
CA GLY A 188 14.36 31.71 -4.37
C GLY A 188 13.06 31.57 -3.59
N ARG A 189 11.95 31.19 -4.23
CA ARG A 189 10.67 30.92 -3.56
C ARG A 189 10.56 29.45 -3.17
N PRO A 190 9.85 29.10 -2.09
CA PRO A 190 9.52 27.72 -1.78
C PRO A 190 8.73 27.09 -2.93
N THR A 191 8.89 25.78 -3.16
CA THR A 191 8.13 25.04 -4.17
C THR A 191 7.23 24.02 -3.50
N ILE A 192 5.92 24.24 -3.62
CA ILE A 192 4.87 23.33 -3.18
C ILE A 192 4.48 22.45 -4.36
N THR A 193 4.60 21.13 -4.19
CA THR A 193 4.28 20.16 -5.25
C THR A 193 3.06 19.33 -4.87
N VAL A 194 2.08 19.25 -5.75
CA VAL A 194 0.83 18.51 -5.56
C VAL A 194 0.90 17.15 -6.26
N PHE A 195 0.70 16.08 -5.50
CA PHE A 195 0.89 14.70 -5.93
C PHE A 195 -0.43 13.89 -5.88
N ARG A 196 -0.57 12.97 -6.84
CA ARG A 196 -1.48 11.81 -6.78
C ARG A 196 -2.96 12.15 -6.56
N HIS A 197 -3.41 13.30 -7.03
CA HIS A 197 -4.84 13.60 -7.09
C HIS A 197 -5.53 12.68 -8.11
N THR A 198 -6.70 12.17 -7.73
CA THR A 198 -7.60 11.43 -8.61
C THR A 198 -8.89 12.22 -8.72
N PRO A 199 -9.31 12.67 -9.91
CA PRO A 199 -10.52 13.47 -10.07
C PRO A 199 -11.74 12.83 -9.40
N GLY A 200 -12.49 13.65 -8.65
CA GLY A 200 -13.68 13.22 -7.91
C GLY A 200 -13.41 12.61 -6.53
N ARG A 201 -12.14 12.40 -6.13
CA ARG A 201 -11.77 12.02 -4.76
C ARG A 201 -11.16 13.20 -4.02
N ASP A 202 -11.53 13.37 -2.75
CA ASP A 202 -10.98 14.40 -1.87
C ASP A 202 -11.07 15.82 -2.50
N ALA A 203 -12.12 16.04 -3.31
CA ALA A 203 -12.25 17.19 -4.22
C ALA A 203 -12.24 18.53 -3.49
N GLU A 204 -12.90 18.62 -2.34
CA GLU A 204 -12.97 19.85 -1.54
C GLU A 204 -11.57 20.35 -1.13
N LEU A 205 -10.70 19.44 -0.69
CA LEU A 205 -9.32 19.76 -0.29
C LEU A 205 -8.43 20.05 -1.51
N PHE A 206 -8.69 19.39 -2.64
CA PHE A 206 -8.00 19.69 -3.90
C PHE A 206 -8.36 21.09 -4.41
N GLU A 207 -9.65 21.43 -4.45
CA GLU A 207 -10.14 22.75 -4.83
C GLU A 207 -9.61 23.86 -3.90
N GLU A 208 -9.52 23.59 -2.60
CA GLU A 208 -8.88 24.53 -1.66
C GLU A 208 -7.38 24.70 -1.96
N THR A 209 -6.68 23.63 -2.36
CA THR A 209 -5.27 23.72 -2.80
C THR A 209 -5.14 24.63 -4.02
N GLU A 210 -6.01 24.46 -5.03
CA GLU A 210 -6.00 25.28 -6.23
C GLU A 210 -6.34 26.74 -5.94
N ARG A 211 -7.36 26.98 -5.09
CA ARG A 211 -7.77 28.31 -4.66
C ARG A 211 -6.65 29.04 -3.93
N TYR A 212 -5.98 28.37 -3.00
CA TYR A 212 -4.84 28.93 -2.29
C TYR A 212 -3.67 29.23 -3.23
N ALA A 213 -3.32 28.27 -4.11
CA ALA A 213 -2.25 28.42 -5.09
C ALA A 213 -2.48 29.57 -6.06
N ALA A 214 -3.74 29.82 -6.44
CA ALA A 214 -4.11 30.95 -7.31
C ALA A 214 -4.03 32.32 -6.61
N ALA A 215 -4.16 32.35 -5.28
CA ALA A 215 -4.14 33.57 -4.48
C ALA A 215 -2.75 33.90 -3.90
N ASP A 216 -1.88 32.90 -3.73
CA ASP A 216 -0.55 33.05 -3.14
C ASP A 216 0.56 33.02 -4.18
N GLU A 217 1.15 34.19 -4.45
CA GLU A 217 2.34 34.31 -5.30
C GLU A 217 3.64 34.06 -4.54
N SER A 218 3.62 33.89 -3.22
CA SER A 218 4.86 33.79 -2.44
C SER A 218 5.57 32.43 -2.57
N ALA A 219 4.92 31.44 -3.19
CA ALA A 219 5.47 30.14 -3.50
C ALA A 219 5.36 29.79 -5.00
N ASN A 220 6.20 28.84 -5.44
CA ASN A 220 6.02 28.13 -6.70
C ASN A 220 5.05 26.96 -6.49
N TRP A 221 4.10 26.77 -7.42
CA TRP A 221 3.12 25.69 -7.35
C TRP A 221 3.28 24.73 -8.53
N LEU A 222 3.41 23.43 -8.22
CA LEU A 222 3.60 22.37 -9.20
C LEU A 222 2.51 21.30 -9.07
N PHE A 223 1.57 21.28 -10.01
CA PHE A 223 0.51 20.26 -10.10
C PHE A 223 0.92 19.16 -11.08
N LEU A 224 1.28 17.97 -10.56
CA LEU A 224 1.91 16.93 -11.37
C LEU A 224 0.95 16.21 -12.32
N ASP A 225 -0.33 16.14 -11.98
CA ASP A 225 -1.39 15.64 -12.85
C ASP A 225 -1.49 16.44 -14.15
N ARG A 226 -1.05 17.71 -14.14
CA ARG A 226 -1.05 18.60 -15.31
C ARG A 226 0.24 18.56 -16.14
N LEU A 227 1.31 17.89 -15.68
CA LEU A 227 2.61 17.89 -16.37
C LEU A 227 2.74 16.82 -17.47
N GLY A 228 1.91 15.77 -17.46
CA GLY A 228 1.93 14.71 -18.47
C GLY A 228 3.34 14.17 -18.77
N ALA A 229 3.70 14.08 -20.06
CA ALA A 229 5.02 13.61 -20.51
C ALA A 229 6.18 14.60 -20.26
N GLY A 230 5.91 15.82 -19.79
CA GLY A 230 6.90 16.85 -19.46
C GLY A 230 7.41 16.81 -18.02
N ALA A 231 6.96 15.82 -17.22
CA ALA A 231 7.35 15.72 -15.82
C ALA A 231 8.88 15.61 -15.64
N PRO A 232 9.47 16.37 -14.70
CA PRO A 232 10.90 16.27 -14.41
C PRO A 232 11.30 14.86 -13.96
N SER A 233 12.58 14.52 -14.13
CA SER A 233 13.11 13.32 -13.50
C SER A 233 12.91 13.37 -11.98
N VAL A 234 12.85 12.20 -11.34
CA VAL A 234 12.71 12.09 -9.87
C VAL A 234 13.77 12.91 -9.13
N ASN A 235 15.02 12.94 -9.64
CA ASN A 235 16.10 13.76 -9.10
C ASN A 235 15.78 15.25 -9.11
N LEU A 236 15.28 15.76 -10.23
CA LEU A 236 14.92 17.17 -10.36
C LEU A 236 13.70 17.48 -9.50
N LEU A 237 12.64 16.68 -9.65
CA LEU A 237 11.37 16.91 -8.96
C LEU A 237 11.58 16.98 -7.44
N TRP A 238 12.19 15.96 -6.85
CA TRP A 238 12.39 15.93 -5.39
C TRP A 238 13.41 16.94 -4.90
N SER A 239 14.35 17.38 -5.75
CA SER A 239 15.28 18.46 -5.38
C SER A 239 14.59 19.82 -5.36
N MET A 240 13.60 20.03 -6.23
CA MET A 240 12.80 21.24 -6.26
C MET A 240 11.71 21.27 -5.19
N THR A 241 11.09 20.13 -4.86
CA THR A 241 10.01 20.09 -3.86
C THR A 241 10.53 20.44 -2.47
N ASP A 242 10.00 21.51 -1.88
CA ASP A 242 10.22 21.84 -0.47
C ASP A 242 9.13 21.23 0.40
N VAL A 243 7.88 21.24 -0.08
CA VAL A 243 6.72 20.64 0.59
C VAL A 243 5.87 19.92 -0.44
N ALA A 244 5.39 18.74 -0.10
CA ALA A 244 4.44 18.01 -0.91
C ALA A 244 3.03 18.10 -0.31
N VAL A 245 2.03 18.32 -1.16
CA VAL A 245 0.62 18.07 -0.85
C VAL A 245 0.24 16.77 -1.56
N THR A 246 -0.28 15.78 -0.85
CA THR A 246 -0.60 14.48 -1.46
C THR A 246 -2.03 14.05 -1.17
N PHE A 247 -2.66 13.49 -2.20
CA PHE A 247 -4.03 12.96 -2.16
C PHE A 247 -4.09 11.42 -2.10
N ALA A 248 -2.93 10.79 -1.95
CA ALA A 248 -2.77 9.38 -1.65
C ALA A 248 -1.54 9.19 -0.76
N GLY A 249 -1.27 7.97 -0.28
CA GLY A 249 -0.06 7.69 0.49
C GLY A 249 1.22 8.01 -0.31
N GLY A 250 2.29 8.40 0.38
CA GLY A 250 3.57 8.75 -0.25
C GLY A 250 4.79 8.36 0.60
N ASP A 251 5.95 8.24 -0.04
CA ASP A 251 7.22 7.85 0.59
C ASP A 251 8.13 9.06 0.91
N LEU A 252 7.72 10.25 0.44
CA LEU A 252 8.48 11.50 0.49
C LEU A 252 9.00 11.88 1.90
N PRO A 253 8.24 11.73 3.00
CA PRO A 253 8.76 12.11 4.31
C PRO A 253 9.91 11.20 4.77
N ALA A 254 9.94 9.93 4.33
CA ALA A 254 11.07 9.03 4.61
C ALA A 254 12.37 9.52 3.94
N PHE A 255 12.24 10.29 2.85
CA PHE A 255 13.35 10.87 2.11
C PHE A 255 13.74 12.27 2.58
N GLY A 256 12.95 12.88 3.47
CA GLY A 256 13.22 14.19 4.06
C GLY A 256 12.38 15.33 3.50
N VAL A 257 11.36 15.04 2.69
CA VAL A 257 10.45 16.05 2.15
C VAL A 257 9.17 16.09 3.01
N PRO A 258 8.85 17.22 3.69
CA PRO A 258 7.61 17.35 4.45
C PRO A 258 6.38 17.16 3.57
N VAL A 259 5.33 16.57 4.15
CA VAL A 259 4.09 16.25 3.44
C VAL A 259 2.89 16.75 4.22
N ILE A 260 2.01 17.48 3.53
CA ILE A 260 0.63 17.73 3.93
C ILE A 260 -0.22 16.64 3.26
N GLN A 261 -0.78 15.75 4.08
CA GLN A 261 -1.61 14.64 3.64
C GLN A 261 -3.06 15.11 3.61
N ALA A 262 -3.54 15.45 2.41
CA ALA A 262 -4.90 15.93 2.18
C ALA A 262 -5.86 14.80 1.81
N GLY A 263 -5.39 13.81 1.05
CA GLY A 263 -6.21 12.64 0.73
C GLY A 263 -6.00 11.48 1.69
N TRP A 264 -6.79 10.43 1.51
CA TRP A 264 -6.71 9.23 2.35
C TRP A 264 -5.43 8.40 2.08
N SER A 265 -4.89 7.81 3.14
CA SER A 265 -3.76 6.87 3.11
C SER A 265 -3.81 5.96 4.34
N GLU A 266 -3.47 4.68 4.18
CA GLU A 266 -3.52 3.67 5.24
C GLU A 266 -2.67 4.05 6.46
N GLY A 267 -1.51 4.69 6.24
CA GLY A 267 -0.60 5.12 7.30
C GLY A 267 -0.64 6.61 7.61
N ALA A 268 -1.67 7.34 7.17
CA ALA A 268 -1.75 8.80 7.35
C ALA A 268 -1.62 9.23 8.82
N GLU A 269 -2.15 8.41 9.74
CA GLU A 269 -2.19 8.69 11.17
C GLU A 269 -0.97 8.16 11.95
N CYS A 270 0.03 7.56 11.29
CA CYS A 270 1.25 7.07 11.93
C CYS A 270 2.23 8.18 12.37
N GLY A 271 1.83 9.46 12.29
CA GLY A 271 2.64 10.63 12.67
C GLY A 271 3.79 10.98 11.71
N ALA A 272 3.78 10.43 10.49
CA ALA A 272 4.81 10.68 9.48
C ALA A 272 4.56 11.93 8.62
N VAL A 273 3.35 12.50 8.67
CA VAL A 273 2.86 13.57 7.79
C VAL A 273 2.02 14.57 8.58
N HIS A 274 1.77 15.75 8.01
CA HIS A 274 0.78 16.69 8.52
C HIS A 274 -0.59 16.35 7.93
N LEU A 275 -1.42 15.66 8.71
CA LEU A 275 -2.76 15.31 8.31
C LEU A 275 -3.68 16.53 8.39
N VAL A 276 -4.50 16.73 7.37
CA VAL A 276 -5.55 17.74 7.34
C VAL A 276 -6.85 17.06 6.92
N ARG A 277 -7.96 17.45 7.54
CA ARG A 277 -9.28 16.85 7.27
C ARG A 277 -10.30 17.86 6.76
N THR A 278 -10.06 19.15 6.99
CA THR A 278 -10.95 20.24 6.56
C THR A 278 -10.23 21.24 5.67
N PRO A 279 -10.95 21.99 4.81
CA PRO A 279 -10.36 23.06 4.00
C PRO A 279 -9.67 24.14 4.83
N GLU A 280 -10.21 24.46 6.01
CA GLU A 280 -9.62 25.46 6.91
C GLU A 280 -8.27 24.97 7.45
N GLU A 281 -8.21 23.75 7.99
CA GLU A 281 -6.96 23.13 8.44
C GLU A 281 -5.92 23.05 7.31
N HIS A 282 -6.40 22.73 6.10
CA HIS A 282 -5.56 22.64 4.91
C HIS A 282 -4.97 24.00 4.52
N ARG A 283 -5.81 25.04 4.44
CA ARG A 283 -5.37 26.42 4.17
C ARG A 283 -4.32 26.89 5.16
N ASP A 284 -4.56 26.65 6.44
CA ASP A 284 -3.64 26.98 7.52
C ASP A 284 -2.32 26.22 7.40
N ALA A 285 -2.38 24.93 7.05
CA ALA A 285 -1.19 24.11 6.83
C ALA A 285 -0.36 24.62 5.64
N LEU A 286 -1.01 24.99 4.52
CA LEU A 286 -0.35 25.61 3.37
C LEU A 286 0.33 26.92 3.75
N GLY A 287 -0.38 27.82 4.43
CA GLY A 287 0.19 29.11 4.85
C GLY A 287 1.36 28.98 5.80
N ARG A 288 1.28 28.06 6.78
CA ARG A 288 2.42 27.76 7.66
C ARG A 288 3.59 27.19 6.88
N ALA A 289 3.35 26.29 5.93
CA ALA A 289 4.40 25.65 5.15
C ALA A 289 5.15 26.67 4.28
N VAL A 290 4.42 27.54 3.58
CA VAL A 290 5.01 28.63 2.78
C VAL A 290 5.82 29.59 3.64
N ALA A 291 5.26 30.05 4.77
CA ALA A 291 5.93 30.97 5.68
C ALA A 291 7.19 30.37 6.34
N THR A 292 7.17 29.08 6.68
CA THR A 292 8.31 28.38 7.30
C THR A 292 9.45 28.22 6.30
N HIS A 293 9.16 27.77 5.08
CA HIS A 293 10.19 27.58 4.07
C HIS A 293 10.76 28.89 3.53
N ALA A 294 9.99 29.99 3.53
CA ALA A 294 10.52 31.31 3.24
C ALA A 294 11.63 31.76 4.20
N LYS A 295 11.67 31.20 5.43
CA LYS A 295 12.74 31.44 6.43
C LYS A 295 13.92 30.47 6.28
N GLY A 296 13.87 29.53 5.34
CA GLY A 296 14.88 28.48 5.17
C GLY A 296 14.75 27.33 6.18
N GLU A 297 13.66 27.27 6.93
CA GLU A 297 13.37 26.21 7.90
C GLU A 297 12.65 25.02 7.23
N THR A 298 12.66 23.86 7.88
CA THR A 298 11.89 22.67 7.44
C THR A 298 10.80 22.36 8.44
N VAL A 299 9.61 22.04 7.93
CA VAL A 299 8.48 21.61 8.76
C VAL A 299 8.69 20.17 9.26
N LEU A 300 9.55 19.38 8.61
CA LEU A 300 9.76 17.97 8.96
C LEU A 300 10.73 17.80 10.15
N GLY A 301 10.18 17.42 11.30
CA GLY A 301 10.97 17.08 12.49
C GLY A 301 11.73 15.73 12.38
N PRO A 302 12.76 15.52 13.21
CA PRO A 302 13.52 14.26 13.22
C PRO A 302 12.65 13.04 13.55
N GLU A 303 11.70 13.20 14.49
CA GLU A 303 10.75 12.15 14.85
C GLU A 303 9.85 11.77 13.67
N GLN A 304 9.25 12.76 12.99
CA GLN A 304 8.39 12.53 11.83
C GLN A 304 9.15 11.79 10.72
N ARG A 305 10.43 12.13 10.49
CA ARG A 305 11.27 11.42 9.53
C ARG A 305 11.52 9.96 9.92
N GLU A 306 11.78 9.70 11.20
CA GLU A 306 11.96 8.34 11.71
C GLU A 306 10.67 7.53 11.57
N ARG A 307 9.53 8.10 11.99
CA ARG A 307 8.19 7.53 11.80
C ARG A 307 7.92 7.21 10.34
N ALA A 308 8.25 8.11 9.42
CA ALA A 308 8.07 7.90 7.99
C ALA A 308 8.92 6.75 7.44
N ARG A 309 10.17 6.59 7.91
CA ARG A 309 11.03 5.46 7.54
C ARG A 309 10.50 4.14 8.08
N LEU A 310 10.03 4.12 9.32
CA LEU A 310 9.43 2.95 9.94
C LEU A 310 8.12 2.56 9.26
N TRP A 311 7.26 3.52 8.92
CA TRP A 311 6.04 3.28 8.15
C TRP A 311 6.37 2.71 6.76
N LEU A 312 7.33 3.30 6.06
CA LEU A 312 7.80 2.80 4.77
C LEU A 312 8.30 1.35 4.88
N TRP A 313 9.06 1.03 5.93
CA TRP A 313 9.53 -0.32 6.20
C TRP A 313 8.39 -1.28 6.55
N LEU A 314 7.47 -0.87 7.43
CA LEU A 314 6.31 -1.68 7.79
C LEU A 314 5.55 -2.04 6.53
N ARG A 315 5.19 -1.06 5.71
CA ARG A 315 4.49 -1.30 4.45
C ARG A 315 5.31 -2.18 3.50
N ARG A 316 6.57 -1.86 3.21
CA ARG A 316 7.33 -2.59 2.17
C ARG A 316 7.95 -3.92 2.60
N CYS A 317 8.02 -4.20 3.90
CA CYS A 317 8.75 -5.35 4.43
C CYS A 317 8.01 -6.03 5.58
N GLY A 318 7.47 -5.25 6.52
CA GLY A 318 6.78 -5.78 7.70
C GLY A 318 5.40 -6.37 7.39
N SER A 319 4.69 -5.86 6.38
CA SER A 319 3.36 -6.29 5.95
C SER A 319 3.35 -7.02 4.60
N ASP A 320 4.51 -7.17 3.97
CA ASP A 320 4.68 -7.99 2.78
C ASP A 320 4.96 -9.44 3.19
N VAL A 321 3.94 -10.29 3.10
CA VAL A 321 4.07 -11.71 3.46
C VAL A 321 4.65 -12.50 2.28
N PRO A 322 5.86 -13.06 2.42
CA PRO A 322 6.41 -13.92 1.39
C PRO A 322 5.61 -15.21 1.34
N THR A 323 5.17 -15.58 0.16
CA THR A 323 4.51 -16.85 -0.12
C THR A 323 5.27 -17.53 -1.25
N GLN A 324 5.48 -18.83 -1.12
CA GLN A 324 6.11 -19.61 -2.19
C GLN A 324 5.11 -19.89 -3.31
N LEU A 325 3.81 -19.76 -3.02
CA LEU A 325 2.73 -20.01 -3.96
C LEU A 325 2.62 -18.91 -5.01
N LEU A 326 2.85 -17.65 -4.65
CA LEU A 326 2.77 -16.56 -5.61
C LEU A 326 4.14 -16.23 -6.19
N PRO A 327 4.29 -16.30 -7.52
CA PRO A 327 5.46 -15.75 -8.17
C PRO A 327 5.57 -14.23 -7.98
N HIS A 328 6.79 -13.71 -8.14
CA HIS A 328 7.02 -12.27 -8.16
C HIS A 328 6.36 -11.62 -9.39
N TRP A 329 5.88 -10.40 -9.23
CA TRP A 329 5.10 -9.69 -10.25
C TRP A 329 5.86 -9.34 -11.53
N GLU A 330 7.19 -9.22 -11.44
CA GLU A 330 8.09 -8.87 -12.54
C GLU A 330 8.12 -9.92 -13.66
N LEU A 331 7.59 -11.12 -13.40
CA LEU A 331 7.46 -12.17 -14.42
C LEU A 331 6.45 -11.79 -15.52
N GLY A 332 5.61 -10.77 -15.31
CA GLY A 332 4.75 -10.22 -16.34
C GLY A 332 3.89 -11.29 -17.02
N PRO A 333 3.96 -11.47 -18.36
CA PRO A 333 3.19 -12.50 -19.07
C PRO A 333 3.49 -13.95 -18.67
N ASP A 334 4.68 -14.24 -18.12
CA ASP A 334 5.06 -15.60 -17.70
C ASP A 334 4.50 -15.98 -16.33
N TYR A 335 3.78 -15.07 -15.68
CA TYR A 335 3.22 -15.27 -14.35
C TYR A 335 2.35 -16.54 -14.22
N PRO A 336 1.41 -16.84 -15.14
CA PRO A 336 0.59 -18.05 -15.02
C PRO A 336 1.41 -19.34 -15.06
N ARG A 337 2.47 -19.37 -15.88
CA ARG A 337 3.37 -20.52 -15.98
C ARG A 337 4.19 -20.71 -14.70
N ALA A 338 4.72 -19.62 -14.16
CA ALA A 338 5.46 -19.68 -12.90
C ALA A 338 4.58 -20.10 -11.72
N LEU A 339 3.32 -19.65 -11.72
CA LEU A 339 2.33 -20.03 -10.71
C LEU A 339 1.99 -21.52 -10.82
N ASP A 340 1.73 -22.04 -12.02
CA ASP A 340 1.55 -23.49 -12.25
C ASP A 340 2.73 -24.30 -11.69
N VAL A 341 3.97 -23.87 -11.94
CA VAL A 341 5.15 -24.53 -11.38
C VAL A 341 5.16 -24.46 -9.85
N ALA A 342 4.89 -23.31 -9.25
CA ALA A 342 4.87 -23.16 -7.79
C ALA A 342 3.85 -24.11 -7.14
N LEU A 343 2.63 -24.17 -7.68
CA LEU A 343 1.54 -25.01 -7.14
C LEU A 343 1.84 -26.52 -7.19
N ARG A 344 2.69 -26.97 -8.11
CA ARG A 344 3.06 -28.38 -8.21
C ARG A 344 4.16 -28.81 -7.23
N HIS A 345 4.90 -27.86 -6.67
CA HIS A 345 6.13 -28.15 -5.92
C HIS A 345 6.14 -27.61 -4.49
N VAL A 346 5.28 -26.65 -4.16
CA VAL A 346 5.13 -26.13 -2.79
C VAL A 346 4.23 -27.09 -2.01
N GLU A 347 4.58 -27.38 -0.76
CA GLU A 347 3.73 -28.16 0.15
C GLU A 347 2.71 -27.25 0.84
N ARG A 348 1.48 -27.76 1.03
CA ARG A 348 0.35 -27.00 1.60
C ARG A 348 0.59 -26.45 2.99
N ASP A 349 1.29 -27.21 3.83
CA ASP A 349 1.40 -26.93 5.25
C ASP A 349 2.56 -25.98 5.60
N GLY A 350 3.38 -25.61 4.60
CA GLY A 350 4.59 -24.81 4.78
C GLY A 350 4.47 -23.34 4.41
N ASP A 351 3.36 -22.89 3.80
CA ASP A 351 3.29 -21.52 3.29
C ASP A 351 3.05 -20.48 4.41
N PRO A 352 3.89 -19.43 4.53
CA PRO A 352 3.77 -18.41 5.58
C PRO A 352 2.44 -17.63 5.56
N LEU A 353 1.73 -17.60 4.43
CA LEU A 353 0.46 -16.90 4.29
C LEU A 353 -0.59 -17.40 5.29
N TYR A 354 -0.78 -18.71 5.41
CA TYR A 354 -1.81 -19.27 6.29
C TYR A 354 -1.55 -18.89 7.76
N GLY A 355 -0.28 -18.94 8.17
CA GLY A 355 0.13 -18.48 9.50
C GLY A 355 -0.11 -16.98 9.70
N ALA A 356 0.18 -16.15 8.70
CA ALA A 356 -0.04 -14.71 8.77
C ALA A 356 -1.53 -14.33 8.81
N VAL A 357 -2.37 -14.98 7.99
CA VAL A 357 -3.83 -14.77 7.98
C VAL A 357 -4.43 -15.20 9.30
N ARG A 358 -4.05 -16.37 9.84
CA ARG A 358 -4.51 -16.82 11.15
C ARG A 358 -4.13 -15.83 12.26
N ARG A 359 -2.87 -15.35 12.30
CA ARG A 359 -2.46 -14.31 13.27
C ARG A 359 -3.30 -13.04 13.14
N MET A 360 -3.47 -12.54 11.91
CA MET A 360 -4.28 -11.35 11.65
C MET A 360 -5.71 -11.54 12.13
N TRP A 361 -6.29 -12.72 11.92
CA TRP A 361 -7.65 -13.05 12.30
C TRP A 361 -7.84 -13.19 13.81
N ASP A 362 -6.99 -14.00 14.46
CA ASP A 362 -7.10 -14.30 15.89
C ASP A 362 -6.85 -13.06 16.75
N ARG A 363 -5.95 -12.18 16.29
CA ARG A 363 -5.56 -10.96 17.03
C ARG A 363 -6.31 -9.72 16.60
N ARG A 364 -7.14 -9.84 15.55
CA ARG A 364 -7.82 -8.71 14.91
C ARG A 364 -6.84 -7.62 14.44
N ASP A 365 -5.65 -8.02 13.96
CA ASP A 365 -4.67 -7.05 13.47
C ASP A 365 -5.20 -6.36 12.18
N PRO A 366 -5.01 -5.04 12.02
CA PRO A 366 -5.61 -4.28 10.91
C PRO A 366 -4.86 -4.48 9.58
N LEU A 367 -3.77 -5.22 9.59
CA LEU A 367 -2.97 -5.52 8.42
C LEU A 367 -2.31 -6.89 8.55
N LEU A 368 -2.11 -7.52 7.40
CA LEU A 368 -1.34 -8.73 7.29
C LEU A 368 0.13 -8.43 7.64
N THR A 369 0.75 -9.26 8.48
CA THR A 369 2.13 -9.06 8.93
C THR A 369 3.00 -10.26 8.62
N ARG A 370 4.20 -9.99 8.10
CA ARG A 370 5.25 -10.99 7.85
C ARG A 370 5.81 -11.56 9.14
N PHE A 371 6.00 -10.69 10.13
CA PHE A 371 6.62 -11.01 11.40
C PHE A 371 5.57 -11.10 12.50
N ASP A 372 5.85 -11.89 13.54
CA ASP A 372 5.08 -11.80 14.77
C ASP A 372 5.59 -10.61 15.59
N PHE A 373 4.86 -9.50 15.55
CA PHE A 373 5.23 -8.30 16.28
C PHE A 373 5.04 -8.40 17.80
N GLN A 374 4.32 -9.43 18.29
CA GLN A 374 4.20 -9.71 19.73
C GLN A 374 5.43 -10.44 20.27
N ASP A 375 6.20 -11.12 19.40
CA ASP A 375 7.48 -11.75 19.71
C ASP A 375 8.57 -11.28 18.72
N ILE A 376 8.78 -9.97 18.69
CA ILE A 376 9.77 -9.36 17.81
C ILE A 376 11.21 -9.72 18.22
N THR A 377 11.42 -10.10 19.49
CA THR A 377 12.72 -10.52 20.03
C THR A 377 13.14 -11.92 19.59
N GLY A 378 12.19 -12.84 19.40
CA GLY A 378 12.46 -14.15 18.79
C GLY A 378 12.61 -14.10 17.27
N THR A 379 12.19 -12.99 16.65
CA THR A 379 12.22 -12.81 15.20
C THR A 379 13.55 -12.21 14.75
N THR A 380 14.40 -12.96 14.06
CA THR A 380 15.57 -12.39 13.37
C THR A 380 15.13 -11.43 12.26
N LEU A 381 15.07 -10.13 12.58
CA LEU A 381 14.75 -9.02 11.66
C LEU A 381 15.83 -8.74 10.62
N THR A 382 16.94 -9.49 10.66
CA THR A 382 18.07 -9.35 9.75
C THR A 382 18.10 -10.58 8.85
N PRO A 383 18.05 -10.44 7.51
CA PRO A 383 18.59 -11.49 6.65
C PRO A 383 20.03 -11.71 7.11
N ALA A 384 20.40 -12.95 7.44
CA ALA A 384 21.79 -13.28 7.75
C ALA A 384 22.68 -12.58 6.72
N ARG A 385 23.66 -11.80 7.18
CA ARG A 385 24.66 -11.21 6.30
C ARG A 385 25.17 -12.36 5.43
N SER A 386 24.83 -12.36 4.15
CA SER A 386 25.57 -13.14 3.17
C SER A 386 26.95 -12.50 3.16
N ALA A 387 27.85 -13.05 3.98
CA ALA A 387 29.26 -12.77 3.89
C ALA A 387 29.68 -13.27 2.51
N ARG A 388 29.84 -12.34 1.57
CA ARG A 388 30.66 -12.52 0.38
C ARG A 388 31.64 -11.37 0.33
#